data_AF-A0A7C5VJ08-F1
#
_entry.id   AF-A0A7C5VJ08-F1
#
_cell.length_a   1.000
_cell.length_b   1.000
_cell.length_c   1.000
_cell.angle_alpha   90.00
_cell.angle_beta   90.00
_cell.angle_gamma   90.00
#
_symmetry.space_group_name_H-M   'P 1'
#
loop_
_entity.id
_entity.type
_entity.pdbx_description
1 polymer ?
#
loop_
_entity_poly.entity_id
_entity_poly.type
_entity_poly.pdbx_seq_one_letter_code
_entity_poly.pdbx_strand_id
1 'polypeptide(L)'
;MAKRKPAKPVSKGDLEVLALVLLGTGVFLLAPHYPVDTGVLGAFLRENFYEVLGLPAYLVSPSLFLMGTLLFRGQPLKAFLRHLLFLFLLAFTLSPLLGPLSGRLGSGVRSILLVKAGALGLALPLLLATFVLDGWRRRPIAHLLLSAIRLGVEGVRRLRYRLKALLLRRRVALLARLYPEHTTLRALAANLSPAELPQVEKALQAFVQERVAELKRRMEEDNRPLEPRLMALFEALKTPLPGEGSLRDALEERRAALLLEAQALTARLKALLPLPPVRETLLGLLRGMRLREERKARWEELSGLLENLEGRQEELVRWLRFLHQPPEVQAEALRALLTGSPPPEPAALHPS
;
A
#
# COMPACT_ATOMS: atom_id res chain seq x y z
N MET A 1 27.98 -69.86 10.99
CA MET A 1 28.56 -68.50 10.98
C MET A 1 29.99 -68.55 10.43
N ALA A 2 30.20 -68.09 9.19
CA ALA A 2 31.53 -68.09 8.58
C ALA A 2 32.41 -66.99 9.19
N LYS A 3 33.48 -67.38 9.90
CA LYS A 3 34.49 -66.48 10.44
C LYS A 3 35.22 -65.78 9.27
N ARG A 4 35.01 -64.47 9.12
CA ARG A 4 35.78 -63.64 8.17
C ARG A 4 37.27 -63.71 8.56
N LYS A 5 38.11 -64.18 7.63
CA LYS A 5 39.58 -64.14 7.76
C LYS A 5 40.03 -62.67 7.95
N PRO A 6 40.99 -62.39 8.85
CA PRO A 6 41.54 -61.04 8.99
C PRO A 6 42.23 -60.62 7.69
N ALA A 7 41.95 -59.40 7.23
CA ALA A 7 42.57 -58.84 6.02
C ALA A 7 44.09 -58.71 6.25
N LYS A 8 44.90 -59.13 5.27
CA LYS A 8 46.35 -58.97 5.30
C LYS A 8 46.71 -57.48 5.48
N PRO A 9 47.71 -57.13 6.30
CA PRO A 9 48.20 -55.76 6.39
C PRO A 9 48.72 -55.33 5.02
N VAL A 10 48.22 -54.20 4.52
CA VAL A 10 48.66 -53.61 3.25
C VAL A 10 50.13 -53.20 3.41
N SER A 11 51.01 -53.62 2.50
CA SER A 11 52.43 -53.29 2.59
C SER A 11 52.65 -51.81 2.24
N LYS A 12 53.67 -51.18 2.86
CA LYS A 12 54.01 -49.77 2.56
C LYS A 12 54.39 -49.57 1.09
N GLY A 13 55.05 -50.55 0.47
CA GLY A 13 55.40 -50.53 -0.95
C GLY A 13 54.17 -50.49 -1.85
N ASP A 14 53.10 -51.22 -1.51
CA ASP A 14 51.85 -51.20 -2.29
C ASP A 14 51.18 -49.81 -2.24
N LEU A 15 51.28 -49.09 -1.11
CA LEU A 15 50.73 -47.74 -0.97
C LEU A 15 51.53 -46.70 -1.76
N GLU A 16 52.85 -46.84 -1.82
CA GLU A 16 53.73 -45.97 -2.62
C GLU A 16 53.48 -46.15 -4.12
N VAL A 17 53.33 -47.39 -4.59
CA VAL A 17 52.97 -47.69 -5.98
C VAL A 17 51.61 -47.09 -6.33
N LEU A 18 50.61 -47.25 -5.46
CA LEU A 18 49.27 -46.69 -5.67
C LEU A 18 49.32 -45.15 -5.67
N ALA A 19 50.11 -44.53 -4.80
CA ALA A 19 50.32 -43.08 -4.79
C ALA A 19 50.95 -42.58 -6.11
N LEU A 20 51.98 -43.25 -6.61
CA LEU A 20 52.62 -42.91 -7.89
C LEU A 20 51.64 -43.05 -9.07
N VAL A 21 50.83 -44.10 -9.07
CA VAL A 21 49.78 -44.30 -10.09
C VAL A 21 48.75 -43.16 -10.05
N LEU A 22 48.28 -42.76 -8.87
CA LEU A 22 47.33 -41.65 -8.74
C LEU A 22 47.92 -40.31 -9.17
N LEU A 23 49.17 -40.03 -8.80
CA LEU A 23 49.87 -38.81 -9.22
C LEU A 23 50.09 -38.80 -10.73
N GLY A 24 50.54 -39.91 -11.31
CA GLY A 24 50.72 -40.06 -12.76
C GLY A 24 49.41 -39.91 -13.53
N THR A 25 48.32 -40.48 -13.00
CA THR A 25 46.97 -40.31 -13.57
C THR A 25 46.47 -38.86 -13.46
N GLY A 26 46.78 -38.18 -12.36
CA GLY A 26 46.47 -36.75 -12.19
C GLY A 26 47.20 -35.87 -13.21
N VAL A 27 48.48 -36.15 -13.48
CA VAL A 27 49.26 -35.46 -14.53
C VAL A 27 48.70 -35.77 -15.91
N PHE A 28 48.35 -37.03 -16.18
CA PHE A 28 47.75 -37.46 -17.44
C PHE A 28 46.44 -36.72 -17.73
N LEU A 29 45.56 -36.58 -16.73
CA LEU A 29 44.29 -35.87 -16.90
C LEU A 29 44.47 -34.36 -17.13
N LEU A 30 45.60 -33.77 -16.70
CA LEU A 30 45.94 -32.37 -16.99
C LEU A 30 46.51 -32.17 -18.41
N ALA A 31 46.79 -33.23 -19.18
CA ALA A 31 47.31 -33.17 -20.54
C ALA A 31 46.64 -32.09 -21.44
N PRO A 32 45.30 -31.90 -21.44
CA PRO A 32 44.65 -30.90 -22.29
C PRO A 32 44.87 -29.43 -21.88
N HIS A 33 45.42 -29.19 -20.68
CA HIS A 33 45.63 -27.85 -20.12
C HIS A 33 47.10 -27.42 -20.13
N TYR A 34 48.01 -28.30 -20.55
CA TYR A 34 49.40 -27.90 -20.72
C TYR A 34 49.55 -27.00 -21.95
N PRO A 35 50.51 -26.05 -21.92
CA PRO A 35 50.81 -25.17 -23.05
C PRO A 35 51.51 -25.87 -24.24
N VAL A 36 51.61 -27.20 -24.20
CA VAL A 36 52.28 -28.04 -25.20
C VAL A 36 51.22 -28.87 -25.94
N ASP A 37 51.37 -29.02 -27.25
CA ASP A 37 50.46 -29.83 -28.06
C ASP A 37 50.52 -31.31 -27.65
N THR A 38 49.55 -31.74 -26.84
CA THR A 38 49.39 -33.13 -26.39
C THR A 38 48.70 -34.04 -27.42
N GLY A 39 48.53 -33.54 -28.65
CA GLY A 39 48.02 -34.29 -29.80
C GLY A 39 46.60 -34.85 -29.61
N VAL A 40 46.35 -36.00 -30.26
CA VAL A 40 45.04 -36.69 -30.27
C VAL A 40 44.54 -37.01 -28.86
N LEU A 41 45.45 -37.29 -27.93
CA LEU A 41 45.12 -37.66 -26.56
C LEU A 41 44.55 -36.47 -25.77
N GLY A 42 45.14 -35.28 -25.92
CA GLY A 42 44.64 -34.04 -25.31
C GLY A 42 43.27 -33.64 -25.84
N ALA A 43 43.09 -33.75 -27.17
CA ALA A 43 41.80 -33.50 -27.82
C ALA A 43 40.73 -34.49 -27.35
N PHE A 44 41.07 -35.78 -27.26
CA PHE A 44 40.17 -36.83 -26.78
C PHE A 44 39.68 -36.57 -25.35
N LEU A 45 40.58 -36.22 -24.43
CA LEU A 45 40.22 -35.90 -23.04
C LEU A 45 39.40 -34.61 -22.96
N ARG A 46 39.72 -33.60 -23.75
CA ARG A 46 38.93 -32.36 -23.79
C ARG A 46 37.49 -32.62 -24.23
N GLU A 47 37.30 -33.34 -25.33
CA GLU A 47 35.99 -33.60 -25.92
C GLU A 47 35.16 -34.59 -25.10
N ASN A 48 35.75 -35.68 -24.62
CA ASN A 48 35.00 -36.77 -23.98
C ASN A 48 34.92 -36.67 -22.47
N PHE A 49 35.85 -35.96 -21.81
CA PHE A 49 35.91 -35.86 -20.36
C PHE A 49 35.52 -34.46 -19.87
N TYR A 50 36.24 -33.42 -20.30
CA TYR A 50 36.01 -32.06 -19.81
C TYR A 50 34.74 -31.42 -20.37
N GLU A 51 34.48 -31.55 -21.67
CA GLU A 51 33.25 -31.02 -22.28
C GLU A 51 32.01 -31.80 -21.86
N VAL A 52 32.12 -33.10 -21.56
CA VAL A 52 30.97 -33.91 -21.14
C VAL A 52 30.60 -33.63 -19.69
N LEU A 53 31.57 -33.72 -18.77
CA LEU A 53 31.33 -33.64 -17.32
C LEU A 53 31.34 -32.21 -16.78
N GLY A 54 32.06 -31.27 -17.42
CA GLY A 54 32.16 -29.89 -16.96
C GLY A 54 32.92 -29.77 -15.63
N LEU A 55 32.42 -28.96 -14.69
CA LEU A 55 33.05 -28.66 -13.41
C LEU A 55 33.56 -29.90 -12.63
N PRO A 56 32.80 -31.01 -12.51
CA PRO A 56 33.32 -32.26 -11.94
C PRO A 56 34.64 -32.77 -12.54
N ALA A 57 34.85 -32.68 -13.86
CA ALA A 57 36.10 -33.14 -14.49
C ALA A 57 37.32 -32.36 -14.01
N TYR A 58 37.18 -31.04 -13.85
CA TYR A 58 38.24 -30.18 -13.33
C TYR A 58 38.61 -30.47 -11.87
N LEU A 59 37.70 -31.09 -11.10
CA LEU A 59 37.99 -31.50 -9.73
C LEU A 59 38.73 -32.83 -9.64
N VAL A 60 38.74 -33.65 -10.69
CA VAL A 60 39.37 -34.99 -10.67
C VAL A 60 40.88 -34.90 -10.49
N SER A 61 41.58 -34.13 -11.34
CA SER A 61 43.04 -33.98 -11.26
C SER A 61 43.53 -33.50 -9.87
N PRO A 62 43.06 -32.38 -9.30
CA PRO A 62 43.49 -31.95 -7.96
C PRO A 62 43.12 -32.96 -6.87
N SER A 63 42.00 -33.68 -7.02
CA SER A 63 41.61 -34.71 -6.06
C SER A 63 42.53 -35.94 -6.07
N LEU A 64 43.05 -36.33 -7.25
CA LEU A 64 44.04 -37.39 -7.40
C LEU A 64 45.40 -37.00 -6.82
N PHE A 65 45.83 -35.75 -7.01
CA PHE A 65 47.06 -35.22 -6.38
C PHE A 65 46.97 -35.23 -4.85
N LEU A 66 45.83 -34.78 -4.30
CA LEU A 66 45.61 -34.80 -2.87
C LEU A 66 45.52 -36.23 -2.31
N MET A 67 44.89 -37.19 -3.02
CA MET A 67 44.91 -38.59 -2.59
C MET A 67 46.32 -39.19 -2.64
N GLY A 68 47.07 -38.97 -3.73
CA GLY A 68 48.43 -39.48 -3.88
C GLY A 68 49.38 -38.95 -2.80
N THR A 69 49.29 -37.65 -2.48
CA THR A 69 50.11 -37.04 -1.41
C THR A 69 49.72 -37.52 -0.02
N LEU A 70 48.42 -37.72 0.26
CA LEU A 70 47.96 -38.28 1.54
C LEU A 70 48.38 -39.74 1.74
N LEU A 71 48.35 -40.53 0.67
CA LEU A 71 48.82 -41.91 0.66
C LEU A 71 50.33 -42.01 0.88
N PHE A 72 51.11 -41.17 0.20
CA PHE A 72 52.56 -41.09 0.40
C PHE A 72 52.94 -40.71 1.85
N ARG A 73 52.12 -39.86 2.49
CA ARG A 73 52.28 -39.47 3.90
C ARG A 73 51.70 -40.47 4.90
N GLY A 74 51.11 -41.58 4.45
CA GLY A 74 50.50 -42.59 5.32
C GLY A 74 49.29 -42.10 6.13
N GLN A 75 48.59 -41.04 5.67
CA GLN A 75 47.45 -40.46 6.39
C GLN A 75 46.12 -41.20 6.13
N PRO A 76 45.15 -41.15 7.07
CA PRO A 76 43.86 -41.81 6.88
C PRO A 76 43.01 -41.13 5.79
N LEU A 77 42.80 -41.83 4.67
CA LEU A 77 41.98 -41.34 3.54
C LEU A 77 40.48 -41.22 3.82
N LYS A 78 39.95 -41.90 4.86
CA LYS A 78 38.50 -42.03 5.08
C LYS A 78 37.78 -40.69 5.20
N ALA A 79 38.35 -39.75 5.95
CA ALA A 79 37.76 -38.42 6.12
C ALA A 79 37.83 -37.61 4.82
N PHE A 80 38.98 -37.67 4.14
CA PHE A 80 39.21 -36.98 2.87
C PHE A 80 38.28 -37.48 1.76
N LEU A 81 38.18 -38.80 1.56
CA LEU A 81 37.27 -39.44 0.60
C LEU A 81 35.81 -39.05 0.82
N ARG A 82 35.38 -38.92 2.08
CA ARG A 82 34.04 -38.44 2.40
C ARG A 82 33.84 -36.98 1.95
N HIS A 83 34.79 -36.10 2.24
CA HIS A 83 34.70 -34.69 1.84
C HIS A 83 34.78 -34.52 0.32
N LEU A 84 35.62 -35.32 -0.33
CA LEU A 84 35.73 -35.42 -1.78
C LEU A 84 34.39 -35.89 -2.38
N LEU A 85 33.77 -36.95 -1.84
CA LEU A 85 32.45 -37.41 -2.28
C LEU A 85 31.41 -36.29 -2.22
N PHE A 86 31.33 -35.55 -1.11
CA PHE A 86 30.39 -34.43 -0.98
C PHE A 86 30.73 -33.25 -1.91
N LEU A 87 32.01 -32.98 -2.15
CA LEU A 87 32.46 -31.97 -3.10
C LEU A 87 32.01 -32.33 -4.53
N PHE A 88 32.20 -33.58 -4.95
CA PHE A 88 31.75 -34.06 -6.26
C PHE A 88 30.23 -34.07 -6.38
N LEU A 89 29.50 -34.53 -5.35
CA LEU A 89 28.03 -34.46 -5.32
C LEU A 89 27.52 -33.01 -5.42
N LEU A 90 28.21 -32.07 -4.77
CA LEU A 90 27.87 -30.65 -4.86
C LEU A 90 28.18 -30.08 -6.25
N ALA A 91 29.32 -30.45 -6.83
CA ALA A 91 29.70 -30.09 -8.20
C ALA A 91 28.68 -30.60 -9.24
N PHE A 92 28.22 -31.85 -9.10
CA PHE A 92 27.21 -32.43 -9.97
C PHE A 92 25.84 -31.76 -9.80
N THR A 93 25.41 -31.50 -8.56
CA THR A 93 24.11 -30.85 -8.31
C THR A 93 24.07 -29.41 -8.80
N LEU A 94 25.19 -28.67 -8.74
CA LEU A 94 25.28 -27.30 -9.24
C LEU A 94 25.60 -27.21 -10.74
N SER A 95 26.07 -28.27 -11.38
CA SER A 95 26.40 -28.30 -12.82
C SER A 95 25.34 -27.66 -13.73
N PRO A 96 24.03 -27.93 -13.57
CA PRO A 96 22.98 -27.32 -14.40
C PRO A 96 22.86 -25.80 -14.29
N LEU A 97 23.44 -25.17 -13.26
CA LEU A 97 23.38 -23.73 -13.00
C LEU A 97 24.61 -22.96 -13.50
N LEU A 98 25.70 -23.67 -13.85
CA LEU A 98 27.04 -23.09 -14.04
C LEU A 98 27.35 -22.65 -15.49
N GLY A 99 26.35 -22.62 -16.37
CA GLY A 99 26.50 -22.10 -17.75
C GLY A 99 27.60 -22.83 -18.53
N PRO A 100 28.65 -22.16 -19.05
CA PRO A 100 29.68 -22.80 -19.88
C PRO A 100 30.49 -23.88 -19.14
N LEU A 101 30.53 -23.84 -17.80
CA LEU A 101 31.22 -24.84 -16.99
C LEU A 101 30.36 -26.08 -16.69
N SER A 102 29.11 -26.13 -17.17
CA SER A 102 28.20 -27.27 -16.93
C SER A 102 28.57 -28.52 -17.72
N GLY A 103 29.37 -28.37 -18.79
CA GLY A 103 29.53 -29.40 -19.80
C GLY A 103 28.20 -29.79 -20.48
N ARG A 104 28.25 -30.79 -21.36
CA ARG A 104 27.10 -31.32 -22.11
C ARG A 104 26.07 -31.97 -21.16
N LEU A 105 26.54 -32.62 -20.09
CA LEU A 105 25.65 -33.25 -19.10
C LEU A 105 24.86 -32.20 -18.30
N GLY A 106 25.53 -31.19 -17.77
CA GLY A 106 24.85 -30.13 -17.01
C GLY A 106 23.93 -29.29 -17.89
N SER A 107 24.31 -29.01 -19.14
CA SER A 107 23.46 -28.28 -20.08
C SER A 107 22.24 -29.12 -20.52
N GLY A 108 22.42 -30.43 -20.71
CA GLY A 108 21.33 -31.37 -21.01
C GLY A 108 20.33 -31.49 -19.86
N VAL A 109 20.81 -31.58 -18.62
CA VAL A 109 19.92 -31.58 -17.44
C VAL A 109 19.20 -30.23 -17.31
N ARG A 110 19.90 -29.12 -17.52
CA ARG A 110 19.30 -27.78 -17.50
C ARG A 110 18.19 -27.63 -18.54
N SER A 111 18.42 -28.09 -19.78
CA SER A 111 17.42 -28.01 -20.84
C SER A 111 16.19 -28.86 -20.52
N ILE A 112 16.37 -30.08 -20.01
CA ILE A 112 15.25 -30.94 -19.57
C ILE A 112 14.44 -30.26 -18.46
N LEU A 113 15.12 -29.65 -17.48
CA LEU A 113 14.46 -28.95 -16.37
C LEU A 113 13.67 -27.72 -16.86
N LEU A 114 14.23 -26.94 -17.78
CA LEU A 114 13.57 -25.78 -18.35
C LEU A 114 12.37 -26.18 -19.23
N VAL A 115 12.50 -27.23 -20.04
CA VAL A 115 11.43 -27.72 -20.92
C VAL A 115 10.26 -28.29 -20.13
N LYS A 116 10.52 -29.06 -19.06
CA LYS A 116 9.46 -29.72 -18.27
C LYS A 116 8.86 -28.85 -17.17
N ALA A 117 9.65 -27.99 -16.54
CA ALA A 117 9.27 -27.25 -15.33
C ALA A 117 9.51 -25.73 -15.41
N GLY A 118 9.94 -25.21 -16.55
CA GLY A 118 10.24 -23.79 -16.74
C GLY A 118 11.36 -23.30 -15.81
N ALA A 119 11.37 -22.00 -15.52
CA ALA A 119 12.35 -21.38 -14.61
C ALA A 119 12.32 -21.98 -13.19
N LEU A 120 11.18 -22.52 -12.75
CA LEU A 120 11.04 -23.20 -11.46
C LEU A 120 11.85 -24.50 -11.39
N GLY A 121 12.09 -25.15 -12.53
CA GLY A 121 12.94 -26.35 -12.60
C GLY A 121 14.38 -26.09 -12.14
N LEU A 122 14.87 -24.86 -12.24
CA LEU A 122 16.21 -24.48 -11.76
C LEU A 122 16.31 -24.39 -10.23
N ALA A 123 15.18 -24.36 -9.52
CA ALA A 123 15.20 -24.45 -8.06
C ALA A 123 15.58 -25.86 -7.58
N LEU A 124 15.33 -26.91 -8.38
CA LEU A 124 15.62 -28.29 -8.00
C LEU A 124 17.13 -28.54 -7.77
N PRO A 125 18.04 -28.15 -8.70
CA PRO A 125 19.49 -28.14 -8.45
C PRO A 125 19.90 -27.44 -7.14
N LEU A 126 19.31 -26.27 -6.85
CA LEU A 126 19.55 -25.51 -5.62
C LEU A 126 19.09 -26.26 -4.37
N LEU A 127 17.89 -26.86 -4.40
CA LEU A 127 17.37 -27.68 -3.31
C LEU A 127 18.26 -28.90 -3.04
N LEU A 128 18.66 -29.62 -4.10
CA LEU A 128 19.58 -30.75 -3.99
C LEU A 128 20.93 -30.33 -3.40
N ALA A 129 21.48 -29.19 -3.83
CA ALA A 129 22.70 -28.64 -3.25
C ALA A 129 22.56 -28.35 -1.75
N THR A 130 21.41 -27.84 -1.29
CA THR A 130 21.17 -27.65 0.16
C THR A 130 21.16 -28.96 0.94
N PHE A 131 20.59 -30.03 0.40
CA PHE A 131 20.61 -31.35 1.04
C PHE A 131 22.02 -31.96 1.08
N VAL A 132 22.81 -31.80 0.01
CA VAL A 132 24.21 -32.24 -0.02
C VAL A 132 25.02 -31.48 1.04
N LEU A 133 24.79 -30.17 1.19
CA LEU A 133 25.44 -29.35 2.22
C LEU A 133 25.02 -29.73 3.64
N ASP A 134 23.73 -30.03 3.86
CA ASP A 134 23.24 -30.54 5.14
C ASP A 134 23.94 -31.85 5.51
N GLY A 135 24.04 -32.78 4.54
CA GLY A 135 24.77 -34.05 4.69
C GLY A 135 26.27 -33.87 4.95
N TRP A 136 26.93 -32.96 4.25
CA TRP A 136 28.34 -32.63 4.49
C TRP A 136 28.54 -32.10 5.92
N ARG A 137 27.63 -31.26 6.42
CA ARG A 137 27.67 -30.69 7.78
C ARG A 137 27.17 -31.64 8.88
N ARG A 138 26.77 -32.87 8.54
CA ARG A 138 26.12 -33.84 9.46
C ARG A 138 24.87 -33.27 10.15
N ARG A 139 24.16 -32.37 9.47
CA ARG A 139 22.88 -31.82 9.91
C ARG A 139 21.75 -32.66 9.33
N PRO A 140 20.56 -32.65 9.95
CA PRO A 140 19.40 -33.34 9.38
C PRO A 140 19.06 -32.75 8.00
N ILE A 141 18.46 -33.59 7.15
CA ILE A 141 18.00 -33.20 5.82
C ILE A 141 17.05 -31.99 5.95
N ALA A 142 17.21 -30.98 5.08
CA ALA A 142 16.42 -29.76 5.00
C ALA A 142 16.67 -28.71 6.12
N HIS A 143 17.69 -28.88 6.95
CA HIS A 143 17.98 -27.94 8.03
C HIS A 143 18.26 -26.53 7.52
N LEU A 144 19.13 -26.39 6.50
CA LEU A 144 19.45 -25.08 5.91
C LEU A 144 18.19 -24.40 5.32
N LEU A 145 17.36 -25.17 4.61
CA LEU A 145 16.13 -24.67 4.02
C LEU A 145 15.14 -24.19 5.08
N LEU A 146 14.90 -25.00 6.12
CA LEU A 146 14.00 -24.64 7.22
C LEU A 146 14.51 -23.42 8.00
N SER A 147 15.83 -23.34 8.22
CA SER A 147 16.45 -22.20 8.91
C SER A 147 16.28 -20.90 8.11
N ALA A 148 16.47 -20.95 6.79
CA ALA A 148 16.27 -19.81 5.90
C ALA A 148 14.80 -19.35 5.89
N ILE A 149 13.85 -20.29 5.87
CA ILE A 149 12.42 -19.98 5.96
C ILE A 149 12.09 -19.32 7.31
N ARG A 150 12.59 -19.87 8.43
CA ARG A 150 12.36 -19.27 9.77
C ARG A 150 12.92 -17.85 9.85
N LEU A 151 14.15 -17.64 9.38
CA LEU A 151 14.76 -16.31 9.32
C LEU A 151 13.99 -15.34 8.41
N GLY A 152 13.47 -15.82 7.28
CA GLY A 152 12.62 -15.05 6.39
C GLY A 152 11.32 -14.63 7.06
N VAL A 153 10.62 -15.57 7.71
CA VAL A 153 9.37 -15.30 8.44
C VAL A 153 9.61 -14.34 9.61
N GLU A 154 10.68 -14.53 10.38
CA GLU A 154 11.06 -13.59 11.44
C GLU A 154 11.40 -12.20 10.89
N GLY A 155 12.13 -12.12 9.78
CA GLY A 155 12.46 -10.88 9.10
C GLY A 155 11.21 -10.12 8.64
N VAL A 156 10.28 -10.81 7.97
CA VAL A 156 9.00 -10.25 7.55
C VAL A 156 8.17 -9.81 8.75
N ARG A 157 8.12 -10.61 9.82
CA ARG A 157 7.41 -10.27 11.05
C ARG A 157 7.98 -9.01 11.70
N ARG A 158 9.30 -8.89 11.82
CA ARG A 158 9.99 -7.69 12.34
C ARG A 158 9.72 -6.48 11.47
N LEU A 159 9.77 -6.63 10.15
CA LEU A 159 9.48 -5.55 9.20
C LEU A 159 8.04 -5.07 9.32
N ARG A 160 7.06 -6.00 9.40
CA ARG A 160 5.65 -5.67 9.59
C ARG A 160 5.41 -4.87 10.87
N TYR A 161 6.03 -5.26 11.99
CA TYR A 161 5.89 -4.50 13.25
C TYR A 161 6.54 -3.12 13.16
N ARG A 162 7.71 -2.99 12.52
CA ARG A 162 8.34 -1.69 12.29
C ARG A 162 7.47 -0.78 11.42
N LEU A 163 6.92 -1.29 10.33
CA LEU A 163 6.02 -0.54 9.46
C LEU A 163 4.75 -0.10 10.20
N LYS A 164 4.14 -0.99 10.98
CA LYS A 164 3.00 -0.63 11.84
C LYS A 164 3.35 0.48 12.82
N ALA A 165 4.52 0.40 13.48
CA ALA A 165 4.96 1.45 14.39
C ALA A 165 5.16 2.79 13.69
N LEU A 166 5.77 2.81 12.49
CA LEU A 166 5.93 4.03 11.71
C LEU A 166 4.58 4.65 11.30
N LEU A 167 3.62 3.83 10.86
CA LEU A 167 2.28 4.30 10.53
C LEU A 167 1.56 4.87 11.75
N LEU A 168 1.66 4.21 12.92
CA LEU A 168 1.05 4.69 14.15
C LEU A 168 1.70 6.02 14.59
N ARG A 169 3.03 6.12 14.57
CA ARG A 169 3.76 7.37 14.87
C ARG A 169 3.30 8.52 13.97
N ARG A 170 3.11 8.29 12.67
CA ARG A 170 2.55 9.30 11.76
C ARG A 170 1.14 9.72 12.15
N ARG A 171 0.26 8.78 12.53
CA ARG A 171 -1.10 9.09 13.00
C ARG A 171 -1.09 9.92 14.28
N VAL A 172 -0.27 9.54 15.26
CA VAL A 172 -0.11 10.29 16.52
C VAL A 172 0.47 11.68 16.26
N ALA A 173 1.45 11.80 15.35
CA ALA A 173 2.01 13.10 14.98
C ALA A 173 0.98 14.04 14.33
N LEU A 174 0.11 13.51 13.46
CA LEU A 174 -0.99 14.28 12.88
C LEU A 174 -1.99 14.72 13.97
N LEU A 175 -2.31 13.83 14.90
CA LEU A 175 -3.21 14.13 16.01
C LEU A 175 -2.60 15.20 16.95
N ALA A 176 -1.29 15.12 17.24
CA ALA A 176 -0.57 16.12 18.01
C ALA A 176 -0.53 17.51 17.34
N ARG A 177 -0.65 17.59 16.01
CA ARG A 177 -0.79 18.87 15.29
C ARG A 177 -2.19 19.47 15.44
N LEU A 178 -3.22 18.62 15.54
CA LEU A 178 -4.60 19.05 15.75
C LEU A 178 -4.86 19.48 17.19
N TYR A 179 -4.18 18.84 18.15
CA TYR A 179 -4.31 19.10 19.58
C TYR A 179 -2.94 19.47 20.18
N PRO A 180 -2.44 20.69 19.93
CA PRO A 180 -1.09 21.12 20.34
C PRO A 180 -0.90 21.19 21.85
N GLU A 181 -1.98 21.33 22.63
CA GLU A 181 -1.94 21.42 24.09
C GLU A 181 -1.51 20.11 24.77
N HIS A 182 -1.62 18.96 24.08
CA HIS A 182 -1.28 17.65 24.63
C HIS A 182 0.17 17.26 24.32
N THR A 183 1.10 17.73 25.16
CA THR A 183 2.55 17.45 25.05
C THR A 183 2.88 15.95 25.07
N THR A 184 2.06 15.14 25.76
CA THR A 184 2.18 13.68 25.83
C THR A 184 2.02 13.00 24.46
N LEU A 185 1.13 13.49 23.61
CA LEU A 185 0.97 12.98 22.24
C LEU A 185 2.19 13.26 21.38
N ARG A 186 2.83 14.42 21.59
CA ARG A 186 4.06 14.80 20.87
C ARG A 186 5.22 13.89 21.27
N ALA A 187 5.35 13.59 22.56
CA ALA A 187 6.34 12.64 23.07
C ALA A 187 6.10 11.21 22.55
N LEU A 188 4.83 10.76 22.54
CA LEU A 188 4.44 9.46 21.99
C LEU A 188 4.73 9.35 20.49
N ALA A 189 4.50 10.41 19.71
CA ALA A 189 4.83 10.43 18.29
C ALA A 189 6.34 10.23 18.01
N ALA A 190 7.20 10.75 18.89
CA ALA A 190 8.65 10.65 18.77
C ALA A 190 9.19 9.26 19.16
N ASN A 191 8.72 8.73 20.30
CA ASN A 191 9.39 7.61 20.98
C ASN A 191 8.59 6.30 21.04
N LEU A 192 7.51 6.14 20.28
CA LEU A 192 6.66 4.94 20.33
C LEU A 192 7.45 3.63 20.12
N SER A 193 7.48 2.75 21.11
CA SER A 193 8.13 1.44 21.00
C SER A 193 7.22 0.40 20.33
N PRO A 194 7.77 -0.65 19.68
CA PRO A 194 6.96 -1.73 19.12
C PRO A 194 6.16 -2.53 20.17
N ALA A 195 6.58 -2.51 21.43
CA ALA A 195 5.93 -3.25 22.52
C ALA A 195 4.63 -2.59 22.97
N GLU A 196 4.56 -1.25 22.91
CA GLU A 196 3.39 -0.46 23.31
C GLU A 196 2.29 -0.41 22.23
N LEU A 197 2.59 -0.86 21.00
CA LEU A 197 1.68 -0.78 19.84
C LEU A 197 0.22 -1.18 20.11
N PRO A 198 -0.09 -2.35 20.70
CA PRO A 198 -1.47 -2.80 20.80
C PRO A 198 -2.30 -1.97 21.77
N GLN A 199 -1.69 -1.44 22.83
CA GLN A 199 -2.39 -0.61 23.81
C GLN A 199 -2.61 0.80 23.25
N VAL A 200 -1.60 1.39 22.61
CA VAL A 200 -1.70 2.74 22.03
C VAL A 200 -2.64 2.75 20.83
N GLU A 201 -2.66 1.70 20.01
CA GLU A 201 -3.61 1.59 18.88
C GLU A 201 -5.06 1.57 19.36
N LYS A 202 -5.37 0.80 20.41
CA LYS A 202 -6.71 0.77 21.02
C LYS A 202 -7.10 2.12 21.61
N ALA A 203 -6.19 2.74 22.36
CA ALA A 203 -6.44 4.06 22.97
C ALA A 203 -6.69 5.13 21.89
N LEU A 204 -5.90 5.15 20.82
CA LEU A 204 -6.08 6.10 19.72
C LEU A 204 -7.39 5.87 18.96
N GLN A 205 -7.79 4.62 18.77
CA GLN A 205 -9.08 4.29 18.16
C GLN A 205 -10.25 4.79 19.02
N ALA A 206 -10.23 4.51 20.32
CA ALA A 206 -11.26 4.97 21.26
C ALA A 206 -11.37 6.49 21.28
N PHE A 207 -10.22 7.18 21.34
CA PHE A 207 -10.19 8.65 21.29
C PHE A 207 -10.79 9.20 19.99
N VAL A 208 -10.41 8.64 18.83
CA VAL A 208 -10.96 9.07 17.53
C VAL A 208 -12.47 8.83 17.46
N GLN A 209 -12.96 7.72 17.98
CA GLN A 209 -14.39 7.42 18.04
C GLN A 209 -15.15 8.45 18.87
N GLU A 210 -14.64 8.77 20.06
CA GLU A 210 -15.23 9.79 20.94
C GLU A 210 -15.25 11.17 20.26
N ARG A 211 -14.14 11.59 19.64
CA ARG A 211 -14.08 12.88 18.94
C ARG A 211 -14.99 12.94 17.71
N VAL A 212 -15.16 11.83 16.99
CA VAL A 212 -16.11 11.75 15.87
C VAL A 212 -17.55 11.82 16.39
N ALA A 213 -17.87 11.18 17.51
CA ALA A 213 -19.18 11.27 18.13
C ALA A 213 -19.49 12.70 18.63
N GLU A 214 -18.53 13.35 19.28
CA GLU A 214 -18.64 14.75 19.68
C GLU A 214 -18.82 15.67 18.47
N LEU A 215 -18.06 15.46 17.39
CA LEU A 215 -18.21 16.22 16.16
C LEU A 215 -19.62 16.09 15.57
N LYS A 216 -20.20 14.88 15.55
CA LYS A 216 -21.58 14.66 15.07
C LYS A 216 -22.58 15.42 15.93
N ARG A 217 -22.48 15.35 17.26
CA ARG A 217 -23.33 16.14 18.18
C ARG A 217 -23.23 17.64 17.91
N ARG A 218 -22.00 18.15 17.76
CA ARG A 218 -21.80 19.57 17.43
C ARG A 218 -22.39 19.96 16.07
N MET A 219 -22.36 19.07 15.07
CA MET A 219 -23.00 19.31 13.75
C MET A 219 -24.52 19.30 13.84
N GLU A 220 -25.09 18.52 14.76
CA GLU A 220 -26.53 18.52 15.07
C GLU A 220 -26.93 19.83 15.76
N GLU A 221 -26.16 20.27 16.75
CA GLU A 221 -26.37 21.52 17.49
C GLU A 221 -26.25 22.77 16.60
N ASP A 222 -25.34 22.76 15.62
CA ASP A 222 -25.17 23.88 14.68
C ASP A 222 -26.36 24.05 13.70
N ASN A 223 -27.33 23.13 13.66
CA ASN A 223 -28.52 23.27 12.82
C ASN A 223 -29.40 24.43 13.34
N ARG A 224 -29.33 25.59 12.67
CA ARG A 224 -30.18 26.74 12.98
C ARG A 224 -31.59 26.55 12.41
N PRO A 225 -32.66 26.92 13.14
CA PRO A 225 -34.02 26.81 12.64
C PRO A 225 -34.32 27.94 11.62
N LEU A 226 -33.92 27.76 10.36
CA LEU A 226 -34.33 28.61 9.23
C LEU A 226 -35.69 28.19 8.66
N GLU A 227 -36.10 26.95 8.90
CA GLU A 227 -37.35 26.37 8.43
C GLU A 227 -38.61 27.17 8.81
N PRO A 228 -38.82 27.59 10.08
CA PRO A 228 -40.04 28.35 10.43
C PRO A 228 -40.12 29.71 9.73
N ARG A 229 -38.98 30.40 9.57
CA ARG A 229 -38.92 31.68 8.86
C ARG A 229 -39.28 31.53 7.37
N LEU A 230 -38.72 30.51 6.71
CA LEU A 230 -39.05 30.18 5.32
C LEU A 230 -40.52 29.78 5.13
N MET A 231 -41.09 29.01 6.06
CA MET A 231 -42.51 28.64 6.01
C MET A 231 -43.43 29.85 6.16
N ALA A 232 -43.12 30.77 7.08
CA ALA A 232 -43.87 32.02 7.23
C ALA A 232 -43.84 32.87 5.95
N LEU A 233 -42.66 32.99 5.33
CA LEU A 233 -42.49 33.71 4.06
C LEU A 233 -43.28 33.04 2.93
N PHE A 234 -43.23 31.70 2.85
CA PHE A 234 -43.98 30.94 1.85
C PHE A 234 -45.49 31.16 1.99
N GLU A 235 -46.05 31.06 3.20
CA GLU A 235 -47.48 31.31 3.43
C GLU A 235 -47.88 32.75 3.11
N ALA A 236 -47.04 33.74 3.44
CA ALA A 236 -47.30 35.14 3.11
C ALA A 236 -47.33 35.39 1.59
N LEU A 237 -46.48 34.71 0.82
CA LEU A 237 -46.38 34.89 -0.62
C LEU A 237 -47.31 33.99 -1.43
N LYS A 238 -47.93 32.95 -0.87
CA LYS A 238 -48.68 31.94 -1.63
C LYS A 238 -49.97 32.47 -2.25
N THR A 239 -50.63 33.41 -1.57
CA THR A 239 -51.92 33.96 -2.00
C THR A 239 -51.74 34.98 -3.13
N PRO A 240 -52.44 34.84 -4.27
CA PRO A 240 -52.38 35.82 -5.36
C PRO A 240 -53.03 37.14 -4.95
N LEU A 241 -52.57 38.25 -5.54
CA LEU A 241 -53.11 39.57 -5.25
C LEU A 241 -54.54 39.73 -5.83
N PRO A 242 -55.51 40.22 -5.03
CA PRO A 242 -56.88 40.48 -5.50
C PRO A 242 -56.96 41.75 -6.37
N GLY A 243 -57.98 41.82 -7.22
CA GLY A 243 -58.25 42.98 -8.10
C GLY A 243 -57.72 42.83 -9.53
N GLU A 244 -57.94 43.86 -10.34
CA GLU A 244 -57.58 43.93 -11.77
C GLU A 244 -56.82 45.24 -12.07
N GLY A 245 -55.84 45.22 -12.98
CA GLY A 245 -55.08 46.41 -13.40
C GLY A 245 -53.58 46.19 -13.58
N SER A 246 -52.91 47.08 -14.32
CA SER A 246 -51.49 46.94 -14.70
C SER A 246 -50.51 47.00 -13.52
N LEU A 247 -50.81 47.80 -12.48
CA LEU A 247 -50.03 47.81 -11.24
C LEU A 247 -50.11 46.48 -10.50
N ARG A 248 -51.31 45.88 -10.47
CA ARG A 248 -51.53 44.57 -9.85
C ARG A 248 -50.74 43.49 -10.58
N ASP A 249 -50.76 43.47 -11.90
CA ASP A 249 -50.03 42.46 -12.68
C ASP A 249 -48.51 42.57 -12.49
N ALA A 250 -47.96 43.78 -12.46
CA ALA A 250 -46.54 44.00 -12.17
C ALA A 250 -46.14 43.56 -10.74
N LEU A 251 -47.01 43.79 -9.75
CA LEU A 251 -46.79 43.33 -8.37
C LEU A 251 -46.96 41.80 -8.24
N GLU A 252 -47.87 41.21 -9.00
CA GLU A 252 -48.10 39.78 -9.05
C GLU A 252 -46.92 39.03 -9.68
N GLU A 253 -46.29 39.59 -10.73
CA GLU A 253 -45.03 39.08 -11.29
C GLU A 253 -43.90 39.09 -10.24
N ARG A 254 -43.76 40.18 -9.49
CA ARG A 254 -42.76 40.27 -8.40
C ARG A 254 -43.06 39.28 -7.27
N ARG A 255 -44.33 39.14 -6.86
CA ARG A 255 -44.76 38.13 -5.88
C ARG A 255 -44.39 36.72 -6.35
N ALA A 256 -44.71 36.39 -7.60
CA ALA A 256 -44.42 35.09 -8.18
C ALA A 256 -42.91 34.81 -8.26
N ALA A 257 -42.09 35.81 -8.60
CA ALA A 257 -40.63 35.72 -8.58
C ALA A 257 -40.10 35.46 -7.16
N LEU A 258 -40.58 36.20 -6.15
CA LEU A 258 -40.19 35.97 -4.75
C LEU A 258 -40.63 34.57 -4.25
N LEU A 259 -41.81 34.10 -4.66
CA LEU A 259 -42.30 32.76 -4.34
C LEU A 259 -41.39 31.67 -4.94
N LEU A 260 -40.95 31.84 -6.19
CA LEU A 260 -39.99 30.94 -6.85
C LEU A 260 -38.66 30.91 -6.09
N GLU A 261 -38.13 32.07 -5.70
CA GLU A 261 -36.89 32.16 -4.92
C GLU A 261 -37.03 31.50 -3.54
N ALA A 262 -38.16 31.69 -2.86
CA ALA A 262 -38.45 31.02 -1.59
C ALA A 262 -38.54 29.49 -1.73
N GLN A 263 -39.13 28.99 -2.82
CA GLN A 263 -39.13 27.56 -3.14
C GLN A 263 -37.72 27.03 -3.38
N ALA A 264 -36.89 27.78 -4.10
CA ALA A 264 -35.49 27.43 -4.34
C ALA A 264 -34.69 27.40 -3.02
N LEU A 265 -34.89 28.36 -2.12
CA LEU A 265 -34.27 28.35 -0.79
C LEU A 265 -34.74 27.17 0.06
N THR A 266 -36.02 26.82 -0.01
CA THR A 266 -36.57 25.64 0.68
C THR A 266 -35.91 24.35 0.19
N ALA A 267 -35.68 24.20 -1.13
CA ALA A 267 -34.98 23.06 -1.68
C ALA A 267 -33.52 23.00 -1.20
N ARG A 268 -32.82 24.15 -1.14
CA ARG A 268 -31.45 24.22 -0.61
C ARG A 268 -31.39 23.88 0.89
N LEU A 269 -32.34 24.36 1.68
CA LEU A 269 -32.47 24.02 3.09
C LEU A 269 -32.66 22.50 3.27
N LYS A 270 -33.59 21.89 2.54
CA LYS A 270 -33.84 20.43 2.59
C LYS A 270 -32.58 19.62 2.24
N ALA A 271 -31.78 20.08 1.29
CA ALA A 271 -30.51 19.45 0.95
C ALA A 271 -29.45 19.57 2.06
N LEU A 272 -29.52 20.63 2.88
CA LEU A 272 -28.63 20.81 4.03
C LEU A 272 -29.09 20.03 5.26
N LEU A 273 -30.38 19.77 5.49
CA LEU A 273 -30.86 19.03 6.66
C LEU A 273 -30.10 17.71 6.96
N PRO A 274 -29.92 16.77 6.00
CA PRO A 274 -29.24 15.51 6.31
C PRO A 274 -27.78 15.72 6.72
N LEU A 275 -27.36 15.01 7.76
CA LEU A 275 -25.98 15.04 8.24
C LEU A 275 -25.07 14.20 7.32
N PRO A 276 -23.90 14.73 6.94
CA PRO A 276 -22.96 13.97 6.14
C PRO A 276 -22.37 12.81 6.97
N PRO A 277 -22.15 11.62 6.36
CA PRO A 277 -21.59 10.48 7.07
C PRO A 277 -20.11 10.72 7.42
N VAL A 278 -19.80 10.80 8.71
CA VAL A 278 -18.42 10.88 9.22
C VAL A 278 -17.94 9.50 9.66
N ARG A 279 -16.80 9.06 9.10
CA ARG A 279 -16.17 7.78 9.44
C ARG A 279 -15.34 7.87 10.73
N GLU A 280 -15.32 6.80 11.52
CA GLU A 280 -14.56 6.65 12.77
C GLU A 280 -13.05 6.41 12.53
N THR A 281 -12.43 7.29 11.77
CA THR A 281 -11.00 7.23 11.46
C THR A 281 -10.41 8.63 11.56
N LEU A 282 -9.10 8.76 11.78
CA LEU A 282 -8.44 10.07 11.84
C LEU A 282 -8.70 10.93 10.59
N LEU A 283 -8.64 10.31 9.41
CA LEU A 283 -8.95 10.98 8.14
C LEU A 283 -10.44 11.34 8.05
N GLY A 284 -11.32 10.49 8.58
CA GLY A 284 -12.74 10.78 8.73
C GLY A 284 -13.01 11.98 9.63
N LEU A 285 -12.32 12.09 10.77
CA LEU A 285 -12.39 13.23 11.68
C LEU A 285 -11.93 14.53 10.99
N LEU A 286 -10.76 14.51 10.34
CA LEU A 286 -10.24 15.66 9.58
C LEU A 286 -11.21 16.13 8.50
N ARG A 287 -11.76 15.19 7.72
CA ARG A 287 -12.75 15.48 6.70
C ARG A 287 -14.04 16.00 7.32
N GLY A 288 -14.47 15.42 8.43
CA GLY A 288 -15.66 15.84 9.17
C GLY A 288 -15.55 17.29 9.66
N MET A 289 -14.39 17.70 10.18
CA MET A 289 -14.16 19.08 10.61
C MET A 289 -14.31 20.08 9.45
N ARG A 290 -13.71 19.78 8.29
CA ARG A 290 -13.87 20.60 7.08
C ARG A 290 -15.33 20.66 6.60
N LEU A 291 -16.00 19.50 6.57
CA LEU A 291 -17.42 19.43 6.20
C LEU A 291 -18.30 20.25 7.16
N ARG A 292 -17.95 20.32 8.44
CA ARG A 292 -18.64 21.16 9.41
C ARG A 292 -18.47 22.63 9.09
N GLU A 293 -17.25 23.08 8.80
CA GLU A 293 -16.98 24.47 8.41
C GLU A 293 -17.70 24.85 7.11
N GLU A 294 -17.61 24.00 6.08
CA GLU A 294 -18.34 24.19 4.82
C GLU A 294 -19.86 24.26 5.03
N ARG A 295 -20.39 23.39 5.89
CA ARG A 295 -21.82 23.37 6.24
C ARG A 295 -22.22 24.66 6.97
N LYS A 296 -21.40 25.15 7.92
CA LYS A 296 -21.63 26.42 8.60
C LYS A 296 -21.70 27.59 7.62
N ALA A 297 -20.74 27.67 6.70
CA ALA A 297 -20.73 28.71 5.67
C ALA A 297 -21.99 28.67 4.81
N ARG A 298 -22.44 27.47 4.41
CA ARG A 298 -23.70 27.31 3.65
C ARG A 298 -24.94 27.71 4.45
N TRP A 299 -24.97 27.43 5.76
CA TRP A 299 -26.04 27.90 6.64
C TRP A 299 -26.07 29.41 6.76
N GLU A 300 -24.90 30.05 6.90
CA GLU A 300 -24.77 31.50 6.95
C GLU A 300 -25.17 32.16 5.62
N GLU A 301 -24.76 31.58 4.49
CA GLU A 301 -25.18 32.02 3.15
C GLU A 301 -26.70 31.94 2.99
N LEU A 302 -27.32 30.81 3.36
CA LEU A 302 -28.78 30.67 3.31
C LEU A 302 -29.49 31.65 4.24
N SER A 303 -28.95 31.91 5.43
CA SER A 303 -29.50 32.92 6.35
C SER A 303 -29.49 34.31 5.71
N GLY A 304 -28.37 34.71 5.10
CA GLY A 304 -28.27 36.01 4.43
C GLY A 304 -29.18 36.13 3.21
N LEU A 305 -29.34 35.05 2.43
CA LEU A 305 -30.29 35.02 1.31
C LEU A 305 -31.75 35.12 1.79
N LEU A 306 -32.07 34.49 2.92
CA LEU A 306 -33.38 34.58 3.53
C LEU A 306 -33.68 35.98 4.05
N GLU A 307 -32.74 36.60 4.76
CA GLU A 307 -32.87 37.99 5.24
C GLU A 307 -33.08 38.98 4.08
N ASN A 308 -32.38 38.78 2.97
CA ASN A 308 -32.57 39.58 1.76
C ASN A 308 -33.99 39.38 1.17
N LEU A 309 -34.48 38.14 1.09
CA LEU A 309 -35.85 37.85 0.62
C LEU A 309 -36.92 38.42 1.55
N GLU A 310 -36.74 38.33 2.86
CA GLU A 310 -37.63 38.96 3.84
C GLU A 310 -37.70 40.46 3.63
N GLY A 311 -36.56 41.14 3.45
CA GLY A 311 -36.53 42.57 3.12
C GLY A 311 -37.27 42.92 1.82
N ARG A 312 -37.09 42.12 0.75
CA ARG A 312 -37.82 42.32 -0.51
C ARG A 312 -39.33 42.03 -0.39
N GLN A 313 -39.72 41.12 0.49
CA GLN A 313 -41.12 40.86 0.79
C GLN A 313 -41.75 42.01 1.58
N GLU A 314 -41.04 42.58 2.55
CA GLU A 314 -41.48 43.80 3.26
C GLU A 314 -41.63 44.98 2.31
N GLU A 315 -40.69 45.16 1.37
CA GLU A 315 -40.81 46.16 0.31
C GLU A 315 -42.06 45.94 -0.55
N LEU A 316 -42.33 44.70 -0.98
CA LEU A 316 -43.54 44.38 -1.74
C LEU A 316 -44.80 44.75 -0.95
N VAL A 317 -44.86 44.44 0.35
CA VAL A 317 -45.99 44.80 1.21
C VAL A 317 -46.22 46.32 1.24
N ARG A 318 -45.16 47.14 1.21
CA ARG A 318 -45.29 48.61 1.13
C ARG A 318 -45.94 49.07 -0.17
N TRP A 319 -45.84 48.32 -1.26
CA TRP A 319 -46.49 48.64 -2.54
C TRP A 319 -47.95 48.20 -2.60
N LEU A 320 -48.35 47.18 -1.84
CA LEU A 320 -49.73 46.67 -1.86
C LEU A 320 -50.77 47.72 -1.46
N ARG A 321 -50.41 48.69 -0.61
CA ARG A 321 -51.31 49.79 -0.20
C ARG A 321 -51.81 50.65 -1.38
N PHE A 322 -51.06 50.71 -2.49
CA PHE A 322 -51.45 51.51 -3.66
C PHE A 322 -52.51 50.82 -4.51
N LEU A 323 -52.74 49.51 -4.33
CA LEU A 323 -53.81 48.79 -5.04
C LEU A 323 -55.22 49.26 -4.65
N HIS A 324 -55.36 49.96 -3.52
CA HIS A 324 -56.65 50.48 -3.04
C HIS A 324 -56.79 51.99 -3.26
N GLN A 325 -55.81 52.62 -3.90
CA GLN A 325 -55.81 54.06 -4.21
C GLN A 325 -56.48 54.34 -5.56
N PRO A 326 -56.86 55.60 -5.87
CA PRO A 326 -57.44 55.97 -7.15
C PRO A 326 -56.50 55.67 -8.35
N PRO A 327 -57.05 55.52 -9.58
CA PRO A 327 -56.30 55.02 -10.74
C PRO A 327 -55.12 55.91 -11.16
N GLU A 328 -55.20 57.21 -10.89
CA GLU A 328 -54.11 58.17 -11.15
C GLU A 328 -52.88 57.86 -10.29
N VAL A 329 -53.11 57.61 -9.00
CA VAL A 329 -52.08 57.23 -8.02
C VAL A 329 -51.51 55.84 -8.35
N GLN A 330 -52.34 54.93 -8.86
CA GLN A 330 -51.87 53.62 -9.32
C GLN A 330 -50.95 53.74 -10.54
N ALA A 331 -51.24 54.64 -11.48
CA ALA A 331 -50.40 54.87 -12.65
C ALA A 331 -49.04 55.48 -12.28
N GLU A 332 -49.01 56.40 -11.32
CA GLU A 332 -47.76 56.96 -10.78
C GLU A 332 -46.96 55.93 -10.00
N ALA A 333 -47.62 55.12 -9.16
CA ALA A 333 -46.99 54.01 -8.45
C ALA A 333 -46.42 52.97 -9.42
N LEU A 334 -47.10 52.67 -10.53
CA LEU A 334 -46.58 51.78 -11.58
C LEU A 334 -45.33 52.36 -12.24
N ARG A 335 -45.33 53.66 -12.57
CA ARG A 335 -44.14 54.33 -13.12
C ARG A 335 -42.96 54.29 -12.15
N ALA A 336 -43.20 54.56 -10.87
CA ALA A 336 -42.18 54.50 -9.83
C ALA A 336 -41.64 53.07 -9.67
N LEU A 337 -42.53 52.07 -9.69
CA LEU A 337 -42.18 50.66 -9.59
C LEU A 337 -41.31 50.18 -10.76
N LEU A 338 -41.65 50.58 -12.00
CA LEU A 338 -40.89 50.21 -13.20
C LEU A 338 -39.54 50.92 -13.31
N THR A 339 -39.44 52.14 -12.76
CA THR A 339 -38.19 52.93 -12.77
C THR A 339 -37.27 52.65 -11.59
N GLY A 340 -37.70 51.84 -10.62
CA GLY A 340 -36.94 51.53 -9.40
C GLY A 340 -36.93 52.66 -8.37
N SER A 341 -37.84 53.62 -8.48
CA SER A 341 -38.01 54.72 -7.54
C SER A 341 -38.72 54.25 -6.26
N PRO A 342 -38.49 54.86 -5.08
CA PRO A 342 -39.21 54.52 -3.86
C PRO A 342 -40.72 54.77 -4.02
N PRO A 343 -41.57 54.07 -3.23
CA PRO A 343 -43.01 54.24 -3.30
C PRO A 343 -43.40 55.70 -3.02
N PRO A 344 -44.28 56.31 -3.85
CA PRO A 344 -44.65 57.72 -3.69
C PRO A 344 -45.27 57.95 -2.31
N GLU A 345 -44.91 59.07 -1.66
CA GLU A 345 -45.52 59.41 -0.37
C GLU A 345 -46.99 59.79 -0.58
N PRO A 346 -47.93 59.24 0.21
CA PRO A 346 -49.36 59.49 0.04
C PRO A 346 -49.75 60.97 0.23
N ALA A 347 -48.89 61.79 0.84
CA ALA A 347 -49.13 63.21 1.08
C ALA A 347 -48.79 64.14 -0.11
N ALA A 348 -48.08 63.65 -1.14
CA ALA A 348 -47.70 64.48 -2.29
C ALA A 348 -48.80 64.61 -3.37
N LEU A 349 -49.92 63.90 -3.20
CA LEU A 349 -50.96 63.69 -4.23
C LEU A 349 -52.15 64.66 -4.17
N HIS A 350 -52.04 65.74 -3.39
CA HIS A 350 -52.92 66.89 -3.51
C HIS A 350 -52.10 68.18 -3.72
N PRO A 351 -51.76 68.54 -4.97
CA PRO A 351 -51.80 69.94 -5.34
C PRO A 351 -53.27 70.32 -5.55
N SER A 352 -53.68 71.33 -4.77
CA SER A 352 -54.92 72.11 -4.87
C SER A 352 -55.37 72.44 -6.28
#